data_AF-A0A971SXX7-F1
#
_entry.id   AF-A0A971SXX7-F1
#
_cell.length_a   1.000
_cell.length_b   1.000
_cell.length_c   1.000
_cell.angle_alpha   90.00
_cell.angle_beta   90.00
_cell.angle_gamma   90.00
#
_symmetry.space_group_name_H-M   'P 1'
#
loop_
_entity.id
_entity.type
_entity.pdbx_description
1 polymer ?
#
loop_
_entity_poly.entity_id
_entity_poly.type
_entity_poly.pdbx_seq_one_letter_code
_entity_poly.pdbx_strand_id
1 'polypeptide(L)'
;MKQRLPTILILLVMVLIGAMYWLDLSYYTDPITGFITHGPIWARYLLLLLPALMCILGLRTIGPRAISVLRTRSRGLGGIFAAAGAVGVVYGITQAVVSLQQPDTFHLITGILFIWYGVWMGFTAWQMFTQRAPSPTRSAVWGILAAIPFSLVTVYRILVQPSTLYRVGPLVQAVGALLAMLWFGLLLRSLYIAMPRRRLRWTYLVGVFTFLFCTCLELPYAVYSMTFSSGTGINLFESINMAMFGLVAGCVSVAIAGRSAGPAPQEAEGEKPAAEPKPQAQEPAL
;
A
#
# COMPACT_ATOMS: atom_id res chain seq x y z
N MET A 1 7.27 -17.97 12.79
CA MET A 1 7.85 -16.66 13.17
C MET A 1 9.17 -16.37 12.47
N LYS A 2 10.13 -17.31 12.40
CA LYS A 2 11.46 -17.12 11.78
C LYS A 2 11.46 -16.48 10.38
N GLN A 3 10.45 -16.75 9.54
CA GLN A 3 10.38 -16.23 8.16
C GLN A 3 9.79 -14.82 8.03
N ARG A 4 9.08 -14.32 9.05
CA ARG A 4 8.59 -12.92 9.06
C ARG A 4 9.65 -11.95 9.60
N LEU A 5 10.59 -12.48 10.37
CA LEU A 5 11.66 -11.73 11.03
C LEU A 5 12.45 -10.80 10.09
N PRO A 6 12.92 -11.22 8.89
CA PRO A 6 13.67 -10.32 8.03
C PRO A 6 12.82 -9.16 7.52
N THR A 7 11.56 -9.39 7.14
CA THR A 7 10.65 -8.32 6.72
C THR A 7 10.33 -7.37 7.88
N ILE A 8 10.11 -7.90 9.09
CA ILE A 8 9.87 -7.07 10.28
C ILE A 8 11.10 -6.20 10.59
N LEU A 9 12.31 -6.76 10.50
CA LEU A 9 13.56 -6.02 10.67
C LEU A 9 13.67 -4.89 9.63
N ILE A 10 13.38 -5.19 8.35
CA ILE A 10 13.36 -4.17 7.28
C ILE A 10 12.38 -3.05 7.64
N LEU A 11 11.15 -3.36 8.06
CA LEU A 11 10.17 -2.35 8.46
C LEU A 11 10.64 -1.52 9.66
N LEU A 12 11.29 -2.13 10.65
CA LEU A 12 11.85 -1.43 11.81
C LEU A 12 12.94 -0.44 11.36
N VAL A 13 13.82 -0.87 10.45
CA VAL A 13 14.82 0.02 9.83
C VAL A 13 14.14 1.18 9.09
N MET A 14 13.03 0.96 8.39
CA MET A 14 12.27 2.06 7.75
C MET A 14 11.75 3.06 8.78
N VAL A 15 11.28 2.60 9.94
CA VAL A 15 10.82 3.48 11.04
C VAL A 15 11.99 4.31 11.59
N LEU A 16 13.16 3.71 11.77
CA LEU A 16 14.37 4.43 12.19
C LEU A 16 14.78 5.49 11.16
N ILE A 17 14.69 5.17 9.87
CA ILE A 17 14.94 6.13 8.78
C ILE A 17 13.93 7.28 8.82
N GLY A 18 12.66 7.00 9.11
CA GLY A 18 11.64 8.03 9.33
C GLY A 18 11.99 8.96 10.49
N ALA A 19 12.50 8.42 11.60
CA ALA A 19 12.97 9.22 12.73
C ALA A 19 14.21 10.07 12.37
N MET A 20 15.17 9.51 11.64
CA MET A 20 16.32 10.26 11.12
C MET A 20 15.89 11.36 10.15
N TYR A 21 14.88 11.10 9.31
CA TYR A 21 14.32 12.08 8.39
C TYR A 21 13.62 13.23 9.12
N TRP A 22 12.91 12.94 10.22
CA TRP A 22 12.36 13.99 11.08
C TRP A 22 13.44 14.89 11.66
N LEU A 23 14.52 14.30 12.19
CA LEU A 23 15.66 15.06 12.71
C LEU A 23 16.30 15.90 11.59
N ASP A 24 16.51 15.32 10.41
CA ASP A 24 17.06 16.03 9.25
C ASP A 24 16.21 17.24 8.83
N LEU A 25 14.88 17.10 8.82
CA LEU A 25 13.95 18.21 8.60
C LEU A 25 14.09 19.30 9.67
N SER A 26 14.15 18.91 10.94
CA SER A 26 14.20 19.87 12.06
C SER A 26 15.50 20.69 12.14
N TYR A 27 16.64 20.12 11.75
CA TYR A 27 17.95 20.76 11.89
C TYR A 27 18.49 21.39 10.60
N TYR A 28 18.14 20.83 9.43
CA TYR A 28 18.80 21.17 8.16
C TYR A 28 17.84 21.70 7.09
N THR A 29 16.58 21.98 7.44
CA THR A 29 15.58 22.54 6.52
C THR A 29 15.01 23.83 7.07
N ASP A 30 14.92 24.84 6.19
CA ASP A 30 14.25 26.10 6.52
C ASP A 30 12.73 25.86 6.57
N PRO A 31 12.07 26.16 7.70
CA PRO A 31 10.64 25.93 7.86
C PRO A 31 9.75 26.84 7.00
N ILE A 32 10.26 27.98 6.56
CA ILE A 32 9.48 28.95 5.79
C ILE A 32 9.53 28.59 4.30
N THR A 33 10.73 28.32 3.79
CA THR A 33 10.93 28.09 2.36
C THR A 33 10.92 26.61 1.98
N GLY A 34 11.17 25.71 2.93
CA GLY A 34 11.34 24.28 2.70
C GLY A 34 12.63 23.92 1.97
N PHE A 35 13.58 24.85 1.87
CA PHE A 35 14.91 24.62 1.29
C PHE A 35 15.89 24.08 2.33
N ILE A 36 16.93 23.42 1.82
CA ILE A 36 18.02 22.88 2.64
C ILE A 36 18.92 24.03 3.09
N THR A 37 19.16 24.15 4.40
CA THR A 37 20.00 25.21 4.98
C THR A 37 21.48 24.81 5.03
N HIS A 38 21.78 23.56 5.40
CA HIS A 38 23.13 23.05 5.53
C HIS A 38 23.24 21.59 5.05
N GLY A 39 24.41 21.24 4.50
CA GLY A 39 24.77 19.87 4.13
C GLY A 39 24.56 19.51 2.66
N PRO A 40 25.24 18.45 2.18
CA PRO A 40 25.14 18.02 0.79
C PRO A 40 23.79 17.34 0.53
N ILE A 41 23.10 17.80 -0.52
CA ILE A 41 21.79 17.29 -0.97
C ILE A 41 21.82 15.76 -1.18
N TRP A 42 22.93 15.25 -1.70
CA TRP A 42 23.14 13.83 -1.97
C TRP A 42 23.06 12.95 -0.71
N ALA A 43 23.41 13.47 0.48
CA ALA A 43 23.33 12.69 1.71
C ALA A 43 21.87 12.32 2.06
N ARG A 44 20.92 13.22 1.79
CA ARG A 44 19.48 12.96 1.98
C ARG A 44 18.96 11.89 1.02
N TYR A 45 19.39 11.94 -0.24
CA TYR A 45 19.04 10.92 -1.23
C TYR A 45 19.72 9.57 -0.96
N LEU A 46 20.94 9.57 -0.41
CA LEU A 46 21.63 8.36 -0.01
C LEU A 46 20.90 7.65 1.14
N LEU A 47 20.35 8.42 2.10
CA LEU A 47 19.50 7.89 3.17
C LEU A 47 18.25 7.18 2.62
N LEU A 48 17.74 7.62 1.45
CA LEU A 48 16.61 6.99 0.75
C LEU A 48 17.02 5.79 -0.13
N LEU A 49 18.27 5.73 -0.60
CA LEU A 49 18.80 4.61 -1.39
C LEU A 49 19.05 3.35 -0.54
N LEU A 50 19.50 3.51 0.70
CA LEU A 50 19.78 2.42 1.62
C LEU A 50 18.55 1.52 1.91
N PRO A 51 17.36 2.06 2.22
CA PRO A 51 16.16 1.25 2.38
C PRO A 51 15.68 0.62 1.07
N ALA A 52 15.92 1.27 -0.08
CA ALA A 52 15.63 0.67 -1.38
C ALA A 52 16.47 -0.61 -1.63
N LEU A 53 17.75 -0.58 -1.26
CA LEU A 53 18.64 -1.75 -1.34
C LEU A 53 18.17 -2.87 -0.39
N MET A 54 17.77 -2.52 0.84
CA MET A 54 17.22 -3.47 1.81
C MET A 54 15.92 -4.12 1.32
N CYS A 55 15.06 -3.37 0.64
CA CYS A 55 13.86 -3.91 0.01
C CYS A 55 14.19 -4.98 -1.03
N ILE A 56 15.20 -4.74 -1.88
CA ILE A 56 15.67 -5.69 -2.89
C ILE A 56 16.21 -6.97 -2.25
N LEU A 57 16.95 -6.84 -1.15
CA LEU A 57 17.42 -7.99 -0.37
C LEU A 57 16.25 -8.77 0.25
N GLY A 58 15.19 -8.07 0.68
CA GLY A 58 13.94 -8.66 1.15
C GLY A 58 13.21 -9.52 0.10
N LEU A 59 13.47 -9.38 -1.20
CA LEU A 59 12.90 -10.31 -2.20
C LEU A 59 13.43 -11.74 -2.04
N ARG A 60 14.64 -11.89 -1.49
CA ARG A 60 15.27 -13.21 -1.28
C ARG A 60 14.53 -14.02 -0.22
N THR A 61 13.77 -13.37 0.66
CA THR A 61 13.02 -14.04 1.73
C THR A 61 11.64 -14.54 1.26
N ILE A 62 11.27 -14.30 -0.01
CA ILE A 62 10.01 -14.76 -0.61
C ILE A 62 10.21 -16.13 -1.27
N GLY A 63 9.71 -17.17 -0.60
CA GLY A 63 9.69 -18.56 -1.05
C GLY A 63 8.89 -18.84 -2.35
N PRO A 64 8.91 -20.11 -2.80
CA PRO A 64 8.49 -20.48 -4.15
C PRO A 64 7.00 -20.50 -4.47
N ARG A 65 6.13 -20.67 -3.47
CA ARG A 65 4.68 -20.76 -3.65
C ARG A 65 3.96 -19.83 -2.69
N ALA A 66 4.23 -18.53 -2.81
CA ALA A 66 3.52 -17.54 -2.03
C ALA A 66 2.09 -17.41 -2.56
N ILE A 67 1.14 -18.02 -1.84
CA ILE A 67 -0.29 -17.99 -2.10
C ILE A 67 -0.84 -16.61 -1.73
N SER A 68 -1.85 -16.11 -2.46
CA SER A 68 -2.44 -14.80 -2.21
C SER A 68 -2.96 -14.67 -0.77
N VAL A 69 -2.25 -13.83 -0.02
CA VAL A 69 -2.37 -13.65 1.43
C VAL A 69 -3.72 -13.11 1.88
N LEU A 70 -4.40 -12.40 0.99
CA LEU A 70 -5.67 -11.74 1.25
C LEU A 70 -6.87 -12.71 1.18
N ARG A 71 -6.65 -13.97 0.80
CA ARG A 71 -7.71 -15.00 0.75
C ARG A 71 -7.83 -15.78 2.07
N THR A 72 -7.03 -15.46 3.09
CA THR A 72 -7.05 -16.21 4.37
C THR A 72 -7.45 -15.33 5.54
N ARG A 73 -8.25 -15.90 6.46
CA ARG A 73 -8.69 -15.25 7.70
C ARG A 73 -7.50 -14.71 8.48
N SER A 74 -7.52 -13.42 8.78
CA SER A 74 -6.58 -12.80 9.72
C SER A 74 -7.24 -11.63 10.43
N ARG A 75 -7.55 -11.83 11.72
CA ARG A 75 -8.22 -10.80 12.54
C ARG A 75 -7.38 -9.52 12.66
N GLY A 76 -6.05 -9.66 12.78
CA GLY A 76 -5.14 -8.52 12.85
C GLY A 76 -5.10 -7.69 11.56
N LEU A 77 -5.01 -8.35 10.40
CA LEU A 77 -4.99 -7.63 9.11
C LEU A 77 -6.35 -6.95 8.84
N GLY A 78 -7.45 -7.65 9.12
CA GLY A 78 -8.80 -7.07 9.03
C GLY A 78 -8.97 -5.83 9.91
N GLY A 79 -8.43 -5.85 11.13
CA GLY A 79 -8.45 -4.69 12.03
C GLY A 79 -7.72 -3.48 11.45
N ILE A 80 -6.55 -3.70 10.84
CA ILE A 80 -5.75 -2.63 10.22
C ILE A 80 -6.45 -2.06 8.99
N PHE A 81 -7.06 -2.91 8.15
CA PHE A 81 -7.90 -2.47 7.02
C PHE A 81 -9.11 -1.67 7.49
N ALA A 82 -9.78 -2.10 8.58
CA ALA A 82 -10.90 -1.37 9.16
C ALA A 82 -10.47 0.01 9.69
N ALA A 83 -9.33 0.07 10.38
CA ALA A 83 -8.77 1.33 10.88
C ALA A 83 -8.42 2.29 9.73
N ALA A 84 -7.74 1.80 8.69
CA ALA A 84 -7.44 2.60 7.51
C ALA A 84 -8.71 3.06 6.78
N GLY A 85 -9.74 2.22 6.72
CA GLY A 85 -11.04 2.58 6.18
C GLY A 85 -11.74 3.68 6.99
N ALA A 86 -11.73 3.55 8.32
CA ALA A 86 -12.30 4.56 9.22
C ALA A 86 -11.61 5.92 9.10
N VAL A 87 -10.27 5.93 9.06
CA VAL A 87 -9.48 7.15 8.83
C VAL A 87 -9.79 7.76 7.45
N GLY A 88 -9.92 6.93 6.42
CA GLY A 88 -10.33 7.39 5.09
C GLY A 88 -11.71 8.04 5.06
N VAL A 89 -12.69 7.48 5.79
CA VAL A 89 -14.03 8.10 5.94
C VAL A 89 -13.94 9.42 6.70
N VAL A 90 -13.20 9.47 7.82
CA VAL A 90 -13.01 10.71 8.59
C VAL A 90 -12.39 11.79 7.70
N TYR A 91 -11.35 11.45 6.95
CA TYR A 91 -10.73 12.37 6.01
C TYR A 91 -11.72 12.85 4.93
N GLY A 92 -12.49 11.93 4.35
CA GLY A 92 -13.52 12.30 3.36
C GLY A 92 -14.60 13.23 3.93
N ILE A 93 -15.03 13.02 5.18
CA ILE A 93 -15.96 13.91 5.88
C ILE A 93 -15.31 15.28 6.13
N THR A 94 -14.06 15.33 6.58
CA THR A 94 -13.37 16.61 6.78
C THR A 94 -13.31 17.43 5.49
N GLN A 95 -13.06 16.79 4.34
CA GLN A 95 -13.05 17.47 3.05
C GLN A 95 -14.45 17.94 2.62
N ALA A 96 -15.50 17.16 2.91
CA ALA A 96 -16.87 17.59 2.68
C ALA A 96 -17.24 18.81 3.53
N VAL A 97 -16.83 18.84 4.80
CA VAL A 97 -17.04 19.98 5.71
C VAL A 97 -16.30 21.22 5.23
N VAL A 98 -15.03 21.08 4.82
CA VAL A 98 -14.25 22.18 4.24
C VAL A 98 -14.97 22.76 3.04
N SER A 99 -15.53 21.91 2.17
CA SER A 99 -16.26 22.43 1.01
C SER A 99 -17.60 23.10 1.33
N LEU A 100 -18.21 22.84 2.49
CA LEU A 100 -19.39 23.58 2.92
C LEU A 100 -19.01 25.00 3.36
N GLN A 101 -17.78 25.20 3.85
CA GLN A 101 -17.27 26.49 4.28
C GLN A 101 -16.73 27.31 3.10
N GLN A 102 -16.06 26.65 2.15
CA GLN A 102 -15.57 27.25 0.92
C GLN A 102 -16.05 26.39 -0.25
N PRO A 103 -17.00 26.86 -1.09
CA PRO A 103 -17.62 26.05 -2.12
C PRO A 103 -16.63 25.71 -3.25
N ASP A 104 -15.80 24.70 -3.00
CA ASP A 104 -14.80 24.17 -3.91
C ASP A 104 -15.18 22.76 -4.36
N THR A 105 -15.53 22.63 -5.64
CA THR A 105 -15.95 21.37 -6.25
C THR A 105 -14.92 20.26 -6.08
N PHE A 106 -13.62 20.60 -6.06
CA PHE A 106 -12.54 19.63 -5.88
C PHE A 106 -12.57 18.96 -4.49
N HIS A 107 -12.81 19.73 -3.43
CA HIS A 107 -12.88 19.21 -2.06
C HIS A 107 -14.11 18.32 -1.85
N LEU A 108 -15.25 18.63 -2.49
CA LEU A 108 -16.42 17.74 -2.50
C LEU A 108 -16.15 16.41 -3.17
N ILE A 109 -15.61 16.45 -4.40
CA ILE A 109 -15.36 15.23 -5.18
C ILE A 109 -14.37 14.33 -4.46
N THR A 110 -13.27 14.90 -3.96
CA THR A 110 -12.27 14.15 -3.19
C THR A 110 -12.88 13.58 -1.91
N GLY A 111 -13.69 14.36 -1.18
CA GLY A 111 -14.40 13.91 0.03
C GLY A 111 -15.28 12.68 -0.22
N ILE A 112 -16.14 12.74 -1.23
CA ILE A 112 -17.03 11.62 -1.60
C ILE A 112 -16.24 10.37 -1.99
N LEU A 113 -15.17 10.54 -2.77
CA LEU A 113 -14.32 9.43 -3.20
C LEU A 113 -13.55 8.78 -2.03
N PHE A 114 -13.10 9.56 -1.05
CA PHE A 114 -12.44 9.03 0.15
C PHE A 114 -13.42 8.32 1.09
N ILE A 115 -14.66 8.79 1.19
CA ILE A 115 -15.74 8.05 1.88
C ILE A 115 -15.96 6.71 1.17
N TRP A 116 -16.06 6.70 -0.16
CA TRP A 116 -16.21 5.47 -0.94
C TRP A 116 -15.05 4.49 -0.71
N TYR A 117 -13.82 4.99 -0.76
CA TYR A 117 -12.61 4.22 -0.45
C TYR A 117 -12.69 3.61 0.96
N GLY A 118 -13.08 4.39 1.95
CA GLY A 118 -13.17 3.95 3.35
C GLY A 118 -14.22 2.86 3.55
N VAL A 119 -15.38 3.00 2.90
CA VAL A 119 -16.45 1.99 2.88
C VAL A 119 -15.95 0.70 2.23
N TRP A 120 -15.27 0.79 1.08
CA TRP A 120 -14.71 -0.37 0.39
C TRP A 120 -13.66 -1.10 1.24
N MET A 121 -12.77 -0.36 1.91
CA MET A 121 -11.81 -0.92 2.88
C MET A 121 -12.53 -1.60 4.06
N GLY A 122 -13.62 -1.00 4.57
CA GLY A 122 -14.46 -1.62 5.59
C GLY A 122 -15.06 -2.96 5.16
N PHE A 123 -15.56 -3.06 3.92
CA PHE A 123 -16.03 -4.32 3.35
C PHE A 123 -14.90 -5.35 3.23
N THR A 124 -13.71 -4.96 2.76
CA THR A 124 -12.56 -5.88 2.70
C THR A 124 -12.18 -6.39 4.10
N ALA A 125 -12.20 -5.53 5.12
CA ALA A 125 -11.94 -5.89 6.50
C ALA A 125 -12.99 -6.87 7.05
N TRP A 126 -14.28 -6.57 6.82
CA TRP A 126 -15.40 -7.44 7.20
C TRP A 126 -15.24 -8.85 6.66
N GLN A 127 -14.85 -8.98 5.39
CA GLN A 127 -14.61 -10.27 4.76
C GLN A 127 -13.45 -11.04 5.40
N MET A 128 -12.36 -10.34 5.75
CA MET A 128 -11.24 -10.95 6.46
C MET A 128 -11.64 -11.49 7.85
N PHE A 129 -12.67 -10.90 8.48
CA PHE A 129 -13.26 -11.40 9.73
C PHE A 129 -14.19 -12.61 9.53
N THR A 130 -15.04 -12.58 8.49
CA THR A 130 -16.17 -13.51 8.29
C THR A 130 -15.90 -14.73 7.39
N GLN A 131 -14.69 -14.90 6.85
CA GLN A 131 -14.29 -16.09 6.04
C GLN A 131 -15.09 -16.35 4.74
N ARG A 132 -15.88 -15.40 4.24
CA ARG A 132 -16.53 -15.57 2.92
C ARG A 132 -15.53 -15.30 1.79
N ALA A 133 -15.49 -16.15 0.76
CA ALA A 133 -14.79 -15.91 -0.50
C ALA A 133 -15.75 -16.10 -1.70
N PRO A 134 -15.53 -15.46 -2.89
CA PRO A 134 -14.48 -14.49 -3.23
C PRO A 134 -15.01 -13.06 -3.56
N SER A 135 -14.08 -12.08 -3.48
CA SER A 135 -14.16 -10.64 -3.81
C SER A 135 -14.83 -9.69 -2.80
N PRO A 136 -14.19 -8.55 -2.42
CA PRO A 136 -14.75 -7.52 -1.51
C PRO A 136 -16.06 -6.95 -2.02
N THR A 137 -16.22 -6.97 -3.33
CA THR A 137 -17.45 -6.63 -4.02
C THR A 137 -17.53 -7.54 -5.24
N ARG A 138 -18.73 -8.03 -5.57
CA ARG A 138 -18.98 -8.98 -6.69
C ARG A 138 -18.42 -8.53 -8.05
N SER A 139 -18.06 -7.24 -8.17
CA SER A 139 -17.41 -6.62 -9.32
C SER A 139 -16.14 -5.86 -8.92
N ALA A 140 -15.11 -5.92 -9.78
CA ALA A 140 -13.86 -5.17 -9.65
C ALA A 140 -14.03 -3.65 -9.83
N VAL A 141 -15.13 -3.23 -10.47
CA VAL A 141 -15.44 -1.82 -10.74
C VAL A 141 -15.46 -0.99 -9.46
N TRP A 142 -16.03 -1.55 -8.38
CA TRP A 142 -16.12 -0.86 -7.09
C TRP A 142 -14.76 -0.62 -6.43
N GLY A 143 -13.83 -1.55 -6.61
CA GLY A 143 -12.46 -1.39 -6.18
C GLY A 143 -11.71 -0.37 -7.03
N ILE A 144 -11.95 -0.33 -8.35
CA ILE A 144 -11.36 0.68 -9.24
C ILE A 144 -11.86 2.09 -8.85
N LEU A 145 -13.14 2.24 -8.51
CA LEU A 145 -13.69 3.51 -8.02
C LEU A 145 -13.00 3.97 -6.74
N ALA A 146 -12.65 3.05 -5.84
CA ALA A 146 -11.87 3.32 -4.63
C ALA A 146 -10.39 3.69 -4.91
N ALA A 147 -9.88 3.48 -6.12
CA ALA A 147 -8.52 3.87 -6.52
C ALA A 147 -8.42 5.33 -6.98
N ILE A 148 -9.50 5.87 -7.53
CA ILE A 148 -9.58 7.25 -8.05
C ILE A 148 -9.09 8.31 -7.05
N PRO A 149 -9.47 8.30 -5.75
CA PRO A 149 -9.00 9.34 -4.83
C PRO A 149 -7.47 9.43 -4.72
N PHE A 150 -6.76 8.30 -4.79
CA PHE A 150 -5.29 8.30 -4.79
C PHE A 150 -4.69 8.94 -6.04
N SER A 151 -5.35 8.77 -7.20
CA SER A 151 -4.92 9.42 -8.43
C SER A 151 -5.10 10.94 -8.36
N LEU A 152 -6.21 11.41 -7.77
CA LEU A 152 -6.45 12.85 -7.59
C LEU A 152 -5.45 13.47 -6.63
N VAL A 153 -5.14 12.81 -5.51
CA VAL A 153 -4.12 13.28 -4.57
C VAL A 153 -2.74 13.34 -5.23
N THR A 154 -2.41 12.33 -6.05
CA THR A 154 -1.14 12.32 -6.79
C THR A 154 -1.04 13.52 -7.73
N VAL A 155 -2.10 13.77 -8.51
CA VAL A 155 -2.18 14.90 -9.44
C VAL A 155 -2.10 16.22 -8.69
N TYR A 156 -2.82 16.36 -7.57
CA TYR A 156 -2.79 17.55 -6.72
C TYR A 156 -1.38 17.84 -6.20
N ARG A 157 -0.69 16.84 -5.64
CA ARG A 157 0.68 17.01 -5.11
C ARG A 157 1.68 17.40 -6.18
N ILE A 158 1.57 16.83 -7.39
CA ILE A 158 2.48 17.16 -8.50
C ILE A 158 2.21 18.58 -9.04
N LEU A 159 0.95 18.99 -9.16
CA LEU A 159 0.57 20.29 -9.74
C LEU A 159 0.70 21.46 -8.78
N VAL A 160 0.22 21.29 -7.54
CA VAL A 160 0.12 22.38 -6.56
C VAL A 160 1.40 22.54 -5.76
N GLN A 161 2.17 21.46 -5.58
CA GLN A 161 3.42 21.46 -4.83
C GLN A 161 4.57 20.96 -5.71
N PRO A 162 5.03 21.78 -6.68
CA PRO A 162 6.04 21.35 -7.62
C PRO A 162 7.30 20.87 -6.88
N SER A 163 7.64 19.61 -7.13
CA SER A 163 8.82 18.96 -6.57
C SER A 163 10.06 19.45 -7.30
N THR A 164 11.01 20.03 -6.57
CA THR A 164 12.35 20.33 -7.09
C THR A 164 13.38 19.48 -6.36
N LEU A 165 14.56 19.29 -6.95
CA LEU A 165 15.68 18.55 -6.32
C LEU A 165 16.10 19.14 -4.96
N TYR A 166 15.73 20.39 -4.68
CA TYR A 166 16.05 21.10 -3.45
C TYR A 166 14.92 21.05 -2.41
N ARG A 167 13.69 20.67 -2.81
CA ARG A 167 12.51 20.54 -1.94
C ARG A 167 12.18 19.08 -1.72
N VAL A 168 12.87 18.47 -0.76
CA VAL A 168 12.76 17.03 -0.44
C VAL A 168 11.36 16.64 0.04
N GLY A 169 10.69 17.50 0.82
CA GLY A 169 9.36 17.25 1.36
C GLY A 169 8.28 16.95 0.30
N PRO A 170 7.98 17.92 -0.60
CA PRO A 170 7.04 17.72 -1.69
C PRO A 170 7.40 16.53 -2.60
N LEU A 171 8.69 16.29 -2.83
CA LEU A 171 9.15 15.14 -3.62
C LEU A 171 8.78 13.81 -2.97
N VAL A 172 9.08 13.64 -1.68
CA VAL A 172 8.74 12.43 -0.91
C VAL A 172 7.24 12.17 -0.95
N GLN A 173 6.43 13.22 -0.89
CA GLN A 173 4.98 13.13 -0.91
C GLN A 173 4.40 12.77 -2.27
N ALA A 174 4.92 13.35 -3.35
CA ALA A 174 4.52 12.99 -4.70
C ALA A 174 4.87 11.52 -4.98
N VAL A 175 6.08 11.09 -4.59
CA VAL A 175 6.52 9.69 -4.72
C VAL A 175 5.67 8.76 -3.85
N GLY A 176 5.34 9.16 -2.63
CA GLY A 176 4.44 8.42 -1.74
C GLY A 176 3.05 8.20 -2.35
N ALA A 177 2.44 9.26 -2.89
CA ALA A 177 1.14 9.16 -3.54
C ALA A 177 1.16 8.24 -4.78
N LEU A 178 2.22 8.33 -5.61
CA LEU A 178 2.43 7.42 -6.75
C LEU A 178 2.59 5.96 -6.31
N LEU A 179 3.38 5.69 -5.27
CA LEU A 179 3.56 4.36 -4.71
C LEU A 179 2.27 3.81 -4.12
N ALA A 180 1.50 4.64 -3.41
CA ALA A 180 0.21 4.28 -2.87
C ALA A 180 -0.76 3.85 -3.98
N MET A 181 -0.85 4.65 -5.06
CA MET A 181 -1.69 4.33 -6.21
C MET A 181 -1.24 3.02 -6.90
N LEU A 182 0.07 2.85 -7.10
CA LEU A 182 0.62 1.63 -7.70
C LEU A 182 0.34 0.39 -6.84
N TRP A 183 0.53 0.51 -5.53
CA TRP A 183 0.28 -0.56 -4.58
C TRP A 183 -1.21 -0.91 -4.52
N PHE A 184 -2.11 0.08 -4.51
CA PHE A 184 -3.55 -0.15 -4.54
C PHE A 184 -3.98 -0.91 -5.80
N GLY A 185 -3.43 -0.56 -6.96
CA GLY A 185 -3.67 -1.30 -8.21
C GLY A 185 -3.20 -2.75 -8.14
N LEU A 186 -2.07 -3.01 -7.48
CA LEU A 186 -1.59 -4.37 -7.21
C LEU A 186 -2.48 -5.09 -6.19
N LEU A 187 -2.93 -4.40 -5.13
CA LEU A 187 -3.86 -4.92 -4.14
C LEU A 187 -5.17 -5.38 -4.79
N LEU A 188 -5.78 -4.54 -5.62
CA LEU A 188 -6.99 -4.89 -6.38
C LEU A 188 -6.76 -6.12 -7.25
N ARG A 189 -5.67 -6.16 -8.02
CA ARG A 189 -5.33 -7.34 -8.82
C ARG A 189 -5.19 -8.58 -7.96
N SER A 190 -4.67 -8.46 -6.73
CA SER A 190 -4.45 -9.62 -5.86
C SER A 190 -5.76 -10.14 -5.23
N LEU A 191 -6.76 -9.26 -5.10
CA LEU A 191 -8.09 -9.59 -4.57
C LEU A 191 -8.99 -10.22 -5.64
N TYR A 192 -8.94 -9.70 -6.87
CA TYR A 192 -9.84 -10.11 -7.96
C TYR A 192 -9.23 -11.16 -8.91
N ILE A 193 -7.91 -11.18 -9.09
CA ILE A 193 -7.21 -12.04 -10.06
C ILE A 193 -6.14 -12.87 -9.34
N ALA A 194 -6.01 -14.14 -9.70
CA ALA A 194 -4.89 -14.96 -9.22
C ALA A 194 -3.56 -14.41 -9.76
N MET A 195 -2.64 -14.03 -8.87
CA MET A 195 -1.36 -13.46 -9.28
C MET A 195 -0.28 -14.53 -9.50
N PRO A 196 0.50 -14.45 -10.60
CA PRO A 196 1.71 -15.24 -10.74
C PRO A 196 2.79 -14.76 -9.76
N ARG A 197 3.72 -15.66 -9.39
CA ARG A 197 4.80 -15.42 -8.40
C ARG A 197 5.57 -14.11 -8.62
N ARG A 198 5.90 -13.79 -9.88
CA ARG A 198 6.64 -12.56 -10.23
C ARG A 198 5.87 -11.31 -9.80
N ARG A 199 4.55 -11.25 -10.02
CA ARG A 199 3.72 -10.09 -9.64
C ARG A 199 3.54 -9.97 -8.13
N LEU A 200 3.57 -11.08 -7.41
CA LEU A 200 3.51 -11.03 -5.94
C LEU A 200 4.79 -10.44 -5.33
N ARG A 201 5.96 -10.74 -5.91
CA ARG A 201 7.23 -10.09 -5.51
C ARG A 201 7.19 -8.58 -5.72
N TRP A 202 6.61 -8.12 -6.82
CA TRP A 202 6.38 -6.69 -7.05
C TRP A 202 5.41 -6.10 -6.04
N THR A 203 4.33 -6.81 -5.70
CA THR A 203 3.37 -6.35 -4.69
C THR A 203 4.00 -6.21 -3.31
N TYR A 204 4.90 -7.13 -2.94
CA TYR A 204 5.72 -7.02 -1.73
C TYR A 204 6.66 -5.81 -1.79
N LEU A 205 7.46 -5.69 -2.86
CA LEU A 205 8.45 -4.62 -2.98
C LEU A 205 7.77 -3.25 -2.94
N VAL A 206 6.73 -3.06 -3.76
CA VAL A 206 5.96 -1.81 -3.80
C VAL A 206 5.27 -1.58 -2.47
N GLY A 207 4.81 -2.61 -1.77
CA GLY A 207 4.19 -2.48 -0.45
C GLY A 207 5.15 -2.00 0.64
N VAL A 208 6.38 -2.50 0.66
CA VAL A 208 7.42 -2.01 1.58
C VAL A 208 7.83 -0.57 1.25
N PHE A 209 7.96 -0.23 -0.03
CA PHE A 209 8.20 1.17 -0.44
C PHE A 209 7.05 2.10 -0.06
N THR A 210 5.81 1.65 -0.23
CA THR A 210 4.62 2.42 0.17
C THR A 210 4.60 2.65 1.68
N PHE A 211 5.00 1.66 2.49
CA PHE A 211 5.17 1.84 3.92
C PHE A 211 6.24 2.89 4.27
N LEU A 212 7.41 2.83 3.62
CA LEU A 212 8.48 3.80 3.84
C LEU A 212 8.00 5.23 3.51
N PHE A 213 7.46 5.45 2.31
CA PHE A 213 7.12 6.80 1.86
C PHE A 213 5.85 7.35 2.52
N CYS A 214 4.78 6.56 2.59
CA CYS A 214 3.50 7.03 3.13
C CYS A 214 3.45 7.00 4.66
N THR A 215 4.08 6.03 5.33
CA THR A 215 4.08 5.97 6.81
C THR A 215 5.33 6.61 7.38
N CYS A 216 6.52 6.13 7.02
CA CYS A 216 7.73 6.53 7.71
C CYS A 216 8.22 7.95 7.36
N LEU A 217 8.00 8.43 6.13
CA LEU A 217 8.49 9.74 5.71
C LEU A 217 7.41 10.84 5.73
N GLU A 218 6.16 10.49 5.40
CA GLU A 218 5.08 11.48 5.38
C GLU A 218 4.65 11.93 6.79
N LEU A 219 4.57 11.03 7.78
CA LEU A 219 4.22 11.39 9.17
C LEU A 219 5.20 12.42 9.77
N PRO A 220 6.52 12.20 9.72
CA PRO A 220 7.50 13.21 10.13
C PRO A 220 7.30 14.57 9.46
N TYR A 221 7.05 14.58 8.16
CA TYR A 221 6.87 15.82 7.44
C TYR A 221 5.57 16.52 7.87
N ALA A 222 4.48 15.78 8.05
CA ALA A 222 3.22 16.33 8.53
C ALA A 222 3.39 16.96 9.91
N VAL A 223 4.04 16.26 10.84
CA VAL A 223 4.35 16.78 12.19
C VAL A 223 5.22 18.03 12.08
N TYR A 224 6.28 18.00 11.29
CA TYR A 224 7.17 19.15 11.05
C TYR A 224 6.40 20.38 10.51
N SER A 225 5.51 20.16 9.54
CA SER A 225 4.71 21.23 8.94
C SER A 225 3.74 21.86 9.94
N MET A 226 3.26 21.11 10.93
CA MET A 226 2.39 21.65 11.99
C MET A 226 3.16 22.44 13.04
N THR A 227 4.38 22.01 13.36
CA THR A 227 5.17 22.61 14.44
C THR A 227 5.91 23.86 13.98
N PHE A 228 6.32 23.93 12.72
CA PHE A 228 7.23 25.00 12.25
C PHE A 228 6.69 25.84 11.08
N SER A 229 5.68 25.38 10.33
CA SER A 229 5.17 26.10 9.16
C SER A 229 3.81 26.74 9.44
N SER A 230 3.64 27.99 9.02
CA SER A 230 2.40 28.77 9.07
C SER A 230 1.35 28.24 8.06
N GLY A 231 0.84 27.03 8.27
CA GLY A 231 -0.50 26.62 7.82
C GLY A 231 -0.77 26.42 6.31
N THR A 232 0.21 26.30 5.42
CA THR A 232 -0.05 26.28 3.95
C THR A 232 0.45 25.06 3.17
N GLY A 233 0.73 23.94 3.84
CA GLY A 233 1.25 22.75 3.17
C GLY A 233 0.24 21.64 2.96
N ILE A 234 -0.20 21.02 4.05
CA ILE A 234 -0.77 19.67 4.00
C ILE A 234 -1.82 19.51 5.07
N ASN A 235 -2.95 18.92 4.70
CA ASN A 235 -3.99 18.54 5.63
C ASN A 235 -3.46 17.39 6.49
N LEU A 236 -3.32 17.58 7.81
CA LEU A 236 -2.91 16.51 8.73
C LEU A 236 -3.73 15.24 8.52
N PHE A 237 -5.04 15.39 8.32
CA PHE A 237 -5.94 14.27 8.07
C PHE A 237 -5.58 13.49 6.80
N GLU A 238 -5.09 14.16 5.76
CA GLU A 238 -4.61 13.51 4.53
C GLU A 238 -3.36 12.68 4.82
N SER A 239 -2.39 13.24 5.54
CA SER A 239 -1.16 12.53 5.89
C SER A 239 -1.40 11.38 6.86
N ILE A 240 -2.33 11.51 7.81
CA ILE A 240 -2.74 10.39 8.67
C ILE A 240 -3.37 9.27 7.83
N ASN A 241 -4.21 9.63 6.85
CA ASN A 241 -4.83 8.65 5.95
C ASN A 241 -3.77 7.92 5.09
N MET A 242 -2.84 8.64 4.48
CA MET A 242 -1.75 8.04 3.72
C MET A 242 -0.84 7.19 4.61
N ALA A 243 -0.56 7.64 5.84
CA ALA A 243 0.24 6.87 6.79
C ALA A 243 -0.42 5.56 7.20
N MET A 244 -1.74 5.56 7.43
CA MET A 244 -2.48 4.31 7.66
C MET A 244 -2.49 3.41 6.43
N PHE A 245 -2.60 3.98 5.23
CA PHE A 245 -2.51 3.22 3.99
C PHE A 245 -1.14 2.55 3.81
N GLY A 246 -0.05 3.27 4.10
CA GLY A 246 1.29 2.68 4.13
C GLY A 246 1.42 1.56 5.16
N LEU A 247 0.81 1.70 6.34
CA LEU A 247 0.81 0.69 7.39
C LEU A 247 0.09 -0.60 6.94
N VAL A 248 -1.06 -0.45 6.28
CA VAL A 248 -1.75 -1.57 5.61
C VAL A 248 -0.80 -2.28 4.62
N ALA A 249 -0.10 -1.51 3.78
CA ALA A 249 0.83 -2.06 2.79
C ALA A 249 2.02 -2.80 3.42
N GLY A 250 2.58 -2.28 4.51
CA GLY A 250 3.62 -2.93 5.30
C GLY A 250 3.15 -4.25 5.92
N CYS A 251 1.96 -4.25 6.54
CA CYS A 251 1.38 -5.46 7.14
C CYS A 251 1.05 -6.53 6.12
N VAL A 252 0.53 -6.15 4.95
CA VAL A 252 0.32 -7.08 3.82
C VAL A 252 1.65 -7.66 3.35
N SER A 253 2.72 -6.86 3.29
CA SER A 253 4.06 -7.31 2.89
C SER A 253 4.65 -8.33 3.88
N VAL A 254 4.49 -8.11 5.19
CA VAL A 254 4.86 -9.09 6.23
C VAL A 254 4.08 -10.39 6.08
N ALA A 255 2.79 -10.28 5.78
CA ALA A 255 1.93 -11.43 5.61
C ALA A 255 2.30 -12.23 4.33
N ILE A 256 2.72 -11.56 3.24
CA ILE A 256 3.28 -12.18 2.03
C ILE A 256 4.57 -12.95 2.35
N ALA A 257 5.51 -12.34 3.06
CA ALA A 257 6.77 -12.99 3.43
C ALA A 257 6.52 -14.22 4.31
N GLY A 258 5.62 -14.10 5.29
CA GLY A 258 5.33 -15.16 6.26
C GLY A 258 4.54 -16.37 5.73
N ARG A 259 3.91 -16.28 4.54
CA ARG A 259 3.17 -17.40 3.92
C ARG A 259 3.96 -18.16 2.87
N SER A 260 5.19 -17.73 2.60
CA SER A 260 6.00 -18.29 1.52
C SER A 260 6.60 -19.68 1.83
N ALA A 261 6.26 -20.30 2.98
CA ALA A 261 6.67 -21.66 3.35
C ALA A 261 5.58 -22.54 3.99
N GLY A 262 4.29 -22.29 3.72
CA GLY A 262 3.27 -23.30 4.03
C GLY A 262 3.49 -24.56 3.16
N PRO A 263 3.22 -25.79 3.67
CA PRO A 263 3.24 -26.97 2.82
C PRO A 263 2.29 -26.77 1.65
N ALA A 264 2.67 -27.31 0.50
CA ALA A 264 1.84 -27.25 -0.70
C ALA A 264 0.40 -27.66 -0.35
N PRO A 265 -0.64 -26.93 -0.79
CA PRO A 265 -1.89 -27.60 -1.04
C PRO A 265 -1.54 -28.78 -1.92
N GLN A 266 -1.85 -29.99 -1.48
CA GLN A 266 -1.84 -31.15 -2.37
C GLN A 266 -2.66 -30.71 -3.58
N GLU A 267 -1.99 -30.57 -4.72
CA GLU A 267 -2.67 -30.65 -6.00
C GLU A 267 -3.46 -31.96 -5.89
N ALA A 268 -4.79 -31.85 -6.00
CA ALA A 268 -5.61 -33.02 -6.15
C ALA A 268 -5.10 -33.75 -7.39
N GLU A 269 -4.27 -34.78 -7.18
CA GLU A 269 -4.15 -35.87 -8.13
C GLU A 269 -5.55 -36.45 -8.31
N GLY A 270 -6.00 -36.53 -9.56
CA GLY A 270 -7.35 -36.89 -9.96
C GLY A 270 -7.90 -35.78 -10.83
N GLU A 271 -7.51 -35.71 -12.11
CA GLU A 271 -8.09 -36.62 -13.09
C GLU A 271 -7.07 -37.02 -14.16
N LYS A 272 -6.54 -38.23 -14.02
CA LYS A 272 -5.91 -38.95 -15.13
C LYS A 272 -7.04 -39.28 -16.12
N PRO A 273 -6.99 -38.88 -17.41
CA PRO A 273 -8.02 -39.25 -18.35
C PRO A 273 -8.12 -40.77 -18.38
N ALA A 274 -9.32 -41.29 -18.09
CA ALA A 274 -9.62 -42.70 -18.10
C ALA A 274 -9.16 -43.30 -19.44
N ALA A 275 -8.41 -44.39 -19.34
CA ALA A 275 -7.98 -45.17 -20.48
C ALA A 275 -9.21 -45.59 -21.30
N GLU A 276 -9.19 -45.23 -22.59
CA GLU A 276 -10.06 -45.77 -23.62
C GLU A 276 -10.11 -47.30 -23.55
N PRO A 277 -11.29 -47.92 -23.44
CA PRO A 277 -11.41 -49.36 -23.61
C PRO A 277 -11.23 -49.69 -25.10
N LYS A 278 -10.17 -50.47 -25.39
CA LYS A 278 -9.94 -51.12 -26.69
C LYS A 278 -11.22 -51.78 -27.21
N PRO A 279 -11.62 -51.56 -28.49
CA PRO A 279 -12.65 -52.35 -29.13
C PRO A 279 -12.19 -53.82 -29.19
N GLN A 280 -12.98 -54.71 -28.58
CA GLN A 280 -12.81 -56.14 -28.72
C GLN A 280 -13.08 -56.53 -30.18
N ALA A 281 -12.19 -57.37 -30.68
CA ALA A 281 -12.26 -57.97 -32.00
C ALA A 281 -13.60 -58.66 -32.21
N GLN A 282 -14.27 -58.30 -33.30
CA GLN A 282 -15.40 -59.03 -33.84
C GLN A 282 -14.83 -60.18 -34.68
N GLU A 283 -14.94 -61.39 -34.16
CA GLU A 283 -14.53 -62.63 -34.80
C GLU A 283 -15.41 -62.87 -36.06
N PRO A 284 -14.84 -63.37 -37.18
CA PRO A 284 -15.60 -63.67 -38.38
C PRO A 284 -16.13 -65.11 -38.33
N ALA A 285 -17.38 -65.35 -38.74
CA ALA A 285 -17.75 -66.50 -39.59
C ALA A 285 -19.27 -66.61 -39.81
N LEU A 286 -19.59 -66.88 -41.09
CA LEU A 286 -20.81 -67.43 -41.70
C LEU A 286 -21.90 -66.43 -42.10
#